data_AF-A0A7G8FU44-F1
#
_entry.id   AF-A0A7G8FU44-F1
#
_cell.length_a   1.000
_cell.length_b   1.000
_cell.length_c   1.000
_cell.angle_alpha   90.00
_cell.angle_beta   90.00
_cell.angle_gamma   90.00
#
_symmetry.space_group_name_H-M   'P 1'
#
loop_
_entity.id
_entity.type
_entity.pdbx_description
1 polymer ?
#
loop_
_entity_poly.entity_id
_entity_poly.type
_entity_poly.pdbx_seq_one_letter_code
_entity_poly.pdbx_strand_id
1 'polypeptide(L)' 'MVKDANGYRRMKVHPTCKRVIRSLSNLEYKAGSSVPDPKSDHLHMADAVGYACVALAKGLLPYSIGQSGFQIY' A
#
# COMPACT_ATOMS: atom_id res chain seq x y z
N MET A 1 -5.40 -1.10 -10.22
CA MET A 1 -5.60 -0.12 -9.13
C MET A 1 -5.98 -0.89 -7.88
N VAL A 2 -5.27 -0.71 -6.77
CA VAL A 2 -5.43 -1.55 -5.56
C VAL A 2 -6.79 -1.29 -4.91
N LYS A 3 -7.57 -2.37 -4.69
CA LYS A 3 -8.89 -2.39 -4.06
C LYS A 3 -8.85 -3.37 -2.89
N ASP A 4 -9.72 -3.17 -1.89
CA ASP A 4 -9.93 -4.18 -0.86
C ASP A 4 -10.71 -5.41 -1.41
N ALA A 5 -10.88 -6.44 -0.58
CA ALA A 5 -11.59 -7.66 -0.97
C ALA A 5 -13.06 -7.43 -1.38
N ASN A 6 -13.65 -6.31 -0.97
CA ASN A 6 -15.01 -5.90 -1.34
C ASN A 6 -15.03 -4.98 -2.59
N GLY A 7 -13.87 -4.74 -3.20
CA GLY A 7 -13.75 -3.91 -4.40
C GLY A 7 -13.65 -2.40 -4.14
N TYR A 8 -13.57 -1.95 -2.89
CA TYR A 8 -13.47 -0.53 -2.56
C TYR A 8 -12.04 -0.01 -2.65
N ARG A 9 -11.88 1.17 -3.25
CA ARG A 9 -10.59 1.87 -3.31
C ARG A 9 -10.37 2.68 -2.03
N ARG A 10 -9.46 2.22 -1.17
CA ARG A 10 -9.10 2.94 0.07
C ARG A 10 -7.82 3.78 -0.04
N MET A 11 -7.06 3.63 -1.12
CA MET A 11 -5.80 4.33 -1.34
C MET A 11 -5.67 4.84 -2.79
N LYS A 12 -5.20 6.08 -2.94
CA LYS A 12 -4.77 6.63 -4.23
C LYS A 12 -3.24 6.71 -4.24
N VAL A 13 -2.61 5.99 -5.17
CA VAL A 13 -1.17 6.08 -5.42
C VAL A 13 -0.94 7.00 -6.61
N HIS A 14 -0.07 7.99 -6.45
CA HIS A 14 0.27 8.89 -7.54
C HIS A 14 0.93 8.11 -8.70
N PRO A 15 0.58 8.37 -9.97
CA PRO A 15 1.04 7.57 -11.10
C PRO A 15 2.55 7.60 -11.33
N THR A 16 3.30 8.55 -10.74
CA THR A 16 4.76 8.59 -10.80
C THR A 16 5.45 7.63 -9.82
N CYS A 17 4.74 7.10 -8.83
CA CYS A 17 5.26 6.14 -7.85
C CYS A 17 5.35 4.73 -8.45
N LYS A 18 6.09 4.57 -9.56
CA LYS A 18 6.14 3.34 -10.37
C LYS A 18 6.54 2.11 -9.57
N ARG A 19 7.51 2.23 -8.65
CA ARG A 19 7.96 1.13 -7.78
C ARG A 19 6.87 0.67 -6.81
N VAL A 20 6.13 1.61 -6.21
CA VAL A 20 4.99 1.30 -5.34
C VAL A 20 3.91 0.59 -6.13
N ILE A 21 3.57 1.10 -7.32
CA ILE A 21 2.54 0.50 -8.19
C ILE A 21 2.94 -0.92 -8.57
N ARG A 22 4.19 -1.14 -9.01
CA ARG A 22 4.72 -2.46 -9.37
C ARG A 22 4.64 -3.44 -8.20
N SER A 23 5.15 -3.04 -7.05
CA SER A 23 5.18 -3.86 -5.83
C SER A 23 3.77 -4.25 -5.36
N LEU A 24 2.84 -3.29 -5.28
CA LEU A 24 1.46 -3.58 -4.84
C LEU A 24 0.64 -4.39 -5.86
N SER A 25 0.98 -4.33 -7.15
CA SER A 25 0.22 -5.04 -8.19
C SER A 25 0.71 -6.48 -8.41
N ASN A 26 1.97 -6.74 -8.09
CA ASN A 26 2.64 -8.00 -8.38
C ASN A 26 3.13 -8.71 -7.10
N LEU A 27 2.51 -8.43 -5.95
CA LEU A 27 2.89 -9.08 -4.70
C LEU A 27 2.55 -10.58 -4.78
N GLU A 28 3.56 -11.43 -4.60
CA GLU A 28 3.43 -12.88 -4.65
C GLU A 28 3.44 -13.49 -3.25
N TYR A 29 2.67 -14.55 -3.09
CA TYR A 29 2.58 -15.32 -1.85
C TYR A 29 3.05 -16.75 -2.10
N LYS A 30 3.61 -17.38 -1.07
CA LYS A 30 3.95 -18.81 -1.13
C LYS A 30 2.69 -19.63 -1.40
N ALA A 31 2.83 -20.67 -2.21
CA ALA A 31 1.72 -21.55 -2.55
C ALA A 31 1.04 -22.12 -1.29
N GLY A 32 -0.29 -22.01 -1.21
CA GLY A 32 -1.08 -22.48 -0.07
C GLY A 32 -0.87 -21.69 1.23
N SER A 33 -0.26 -20.50 1.18
CA SER A 33 0.05 -19.70 2.35
C SER A 33 -0.33 -18.23 2.16
N SER A 34 -0.58 -17.54 3.27
CA SER A 34 -0.73 -16.08 3.31
C SER A 34 0.60 -15.34 3.53
N VAL A 35 1.73 -16.06 3.51
CA VAL A 35 3.07 -15.49 3.68
C VAL A 35 3.60 -15.02 2.32
N PRO A 36 3.99 -13.73 2.18
CA PRO A 36 4.64 -13.22 0.99
C PRO A 36 5.90 -14.04 0.62
N ASP A 37 6.16 -14.25 -0.68
CA ASP A 37 7.34 -14.98 -1.12
C ASP A 37 8.61 -14.11 -0.96
N PRO A 38 9.54 -14.44 -0.06
CA PRO A 38 10.75 -13.63 0.16
C PRO A 38 11.70 -13.60 -1.04
N LYS A 39 11.51 -14.48 -2.04
CA LYS A 39 12.29 -14.46 -3.28
C LYS A 39 11.74 -13.47 -4.31
N SER A 40 10.58 -12.87 -4.05
CA SER A 40 9.96 -11.90 -4.95
C SER A 40 10.51 -10.50 -4.70
N ASP A 41 10.94 -9.82 -5.77
CA ASP A 41 11.41 -8.42 -5.71
C ASP A 41 10.28 -7.40 -5.47
N HIS A 42 9.07 -7.89 -5.19
CA HIS A 42 7.84 -7.09 -5.14
C HIS A 42 7.36 -6.80 -3.72
N LEU A 43 8.09 -7.22 -2.68
CA LEU A 43 7.65 -7.03 -1.29
C LEU A 43 8.02 -5.67 -0.70
N HIS A 44 9.22 -5.15 -0.97
CA HIS A 44 9.78 -4.04 -0.19
C HIS A 44 8.87 -2.80 -0.09
N MET A 45 8.30 -2.34 -1.21
CA MET A 45 7.42 -1.17 -1.17
C MET A 45 6.04 -1.49 -0.59
N ALA A 46 5.54 -2.71 -0.77
CA ALA A 46 4.28 -3.17 -0.19
C ALA A 46 4.36 -3.20 1.34
N ASP A 47 5.47 -3.70 1.90
CA ASP A 47 5.72 -3.72 3.33
C ASP A 47 5.81 -2.30 3.90
N ALA A 48 6.62 -1.43 3.27
CA ALA A 48 6.76 -0.04 3.70
C ALA A 48 5.41 0.72 3.71
N VAL A 49 4.60 0.53 2.68
CA VAL A 49 3.24 1.10 2.60
C VAL A 49 2.34 0.49 3.68
N GLY A 50 2.43 -0.81 3.92
CA GLY A 50 1.71 -1.50 4.99
C GLY A 50 2.01 -0.92 6.37
N TYR A 51 3.29 -0.70 6.69
CA TYR A 51 3.70 -0.06 7.95
C TYR A 51 3.13 1.35 8.09
N ALA A 52 3.17 2.16 7.03
CA ALA A 52 2.60 3.51 7.05
C ALA A 52 1.07 3.48 7.29
N CYS A 53 0.35 2.55 6.64
CA CYS A 53 -1.09 2.37 6.85
C CYS A 53 -1.42 1.95 8.28
N VAL A 54 -0.66 1.01 8.87
CA VAL A 54 -0.86 0.58 10.26
C VAL A 54 -0.58 1.73 11.22
N ALA A 55 0.54 2.42 11.03
CA ALA A 55 0.92 3.56 11.87
C ALA A 55 -0.16 4.65 11.86
N LEU A 56 -0.76 4.89 10.69
CA LEU A 56 -1.87 5.82 10.56
C LEU A 56 -3.16 5.34 11.22
N ALA A 57 -3.60 4.13 10.89
CA ALA A 57 -4.86 3.58 11.39
C ALA A 57 -4.86 3.40 12.92
N LYS A 58 -3.68 3.24 13.51
CA LYS A 58 -3.49 3.06 14.96
C LYS A 58 -3.06 4.33 15.68
N GLY A 59 -2.92 5.46 14.98
CA GLY A 59 -2.48 6.73 15.59
C GLY A 59 -1.09 6.66 16.22
N LEU A 60 -0.19 5.83 15.66
CA LEU A 60 1.16 5.62 16.18
C LEU A 60 2.14 6.71 15.75
N LEU A 61 1.72 7.62 14.88
CA LEU A 61 2.52 8.75 14.44
C LEU A 61 2.24 9.96 15.33
N PRO A 62 3.27 10.74 15.72
CA PRO A 62 3.09 11.96 16.50
C PRO A 62 2.46 13.11 15.68
N TYR A 63 2.13 12.85 14.40
CA TYR A 63 1.52 13.79 13.48
C TYR A 63 0.40 13.08 12.69
N SER A 64 -0.60 13.85 12.27
CA SER A 64 -1.64 13.36 11.36
C SER A 64 -1.10 13.33 9.93
N ILE A 65 -1.16 12.18 9.23
CA ILE A 65 -0.96 12.15 7.77
C ILE A 65 -2.34 12.27 7.13
N GLY A 66 -2.55 13.35 6.38
CA GLY A 66 -3.74 13.55 5.57
C GLY A 66 -4.63 14.70 6.04
N GLN A 67 -4.23 15.93 5.72
CA GLN A 67 -5.15 16.88 5.11
C GLN A 67 -4.49 17.34 3.81
N SER A 68 -4.95 16.82 2.66
CA SER A 68 -4.55 17.41 1.38
C SER A 68 -5.66 18.36 0.93
N GLY A 69 -5.38 19.67 0.92
CA GLY A 69 -6.23 20.71 0.34
C GLY A 69 -6.31 20.70 -1.19
N PHE A 70 -6.27 19.54 -1.83
CA PHE A 70 -6.44 19.44 -3.28
C PHE A 70 -7.94 19.55 -3.62
N GLN A 71 -8.38 20.74 -4.03
CA GLN A 71 -9.58 20.88 -4.84
C GLN A 71 -9.27 20.41 -6.27
N ILE A 72 -10.10 19.50 -6.78
CA ILE A 72 -10.11 19.13 -8.19
C ILE A 72 -11.02 20.14 -8.87
N TYR A 73 -10.44 20.97 -9.76
CA TYR A 73 -11.19 21.77 -10.73
C TYR A 73 -11.82 20.87 -11.79
#